data_AF-A0A1Y3W241-F1
#
_entry.id   AF-A0A1Y3W241-F1
#
_cell.length_a   1.000
_cell.length_b   1.000
_cell.length_c   1.000
_cell.angle_alpha   90.00
_cell.angle_beta   90.00
_cell.angle_gamma   90.00
#
_symmetry.space_group_name_H-M   'P 1'
#
loop_
_entity.id
_entity.type
_entity.pdbx_description
1 polymer ?
#
loop_
_entity_poly.entity_id
_entity_poly.type
_entity_poly.pdbx_seq_one_letter_code
_entity_poly.pdbx_strand_id
1 'polypeptide(L)'
;MNNEVLERLKEEYGEDDDLIQLYEDWGDTPYLHEIYRILDEHSSDWVLERELGSWAAEFILDILQEHEEELEEMPETERGALFKDEIEERYADFKSCHQFARVNNLSMEYEEDEDTGCETLDEYIAENGEEIGFPKY
;
A
#
# COMPACT_ATOMS: atom_id res chain seq x y z
N MET A 1 -1.23 4.30 -17.88
CA MET A 1 0.20 4.16 -17.59
C MET A 1 1.06 4.14 -18.86
N ASN A 2 2.29 4.66 -18.79
CA ASN A 2 3.29 4.52 -19.87
C ASN A 2 4.05 3.20 -19.68
N ASN A 3 4.26 2.42 -20.75
CA ASN A 3 5.07 1.19 -20.70
C ASN A 3 6.46 1.41 -20.07
N GLU A 4 7.07 2.58 -20.26
CA GLU A 4 8.37 2.89 -19.64
C GLU A 4 8.29 2.96 -18.10
N VAL A 5 7.13 3.33 -17.54
CA VAL A 5 6.89 3.36 -16.09
C VAL A 5 6.72 1.94 -15.55
N LEU A 6 5.96 1.10 -16.26
CA LEU A 6 5.77 -0.30 -15.88
C LEU A 6 7.09 -1.09 -15.92
N GLU A 7 7.92 -0.89 -16.94
CA GLU A 7 9.24 -1.57 -17.01
C GLU A 7 10.16 -1.13 -15.87
N ARG A 8 10.10 0.15 -15.47
CA ARG A 8 10.83 0.63 -14.29
C ARG A 8 10.31 0.03 -12.99
N LEU A 9 8.99 -0.05 -12.83
CA LEU A 9 8.36 -0.72 -11.69
C LEU A 9 8.83 -2.17 -11.57
N LYS A 10 8.87 -2.91 -12.67
CA LYS A 10 9.38 -4.30 -12.70
C LYS A 10 10.86 -4.42 -12.37
N GLU A 11 11.67 -3.45 -12.77
CA GLU A 11 13.10 -3.43 -12.43
C GLU A 11 13.34 -3.07 -10.96
N GLU A 12 12.60 -2.11 -10.42
CA GLU A 12 12.76 -1.59 -9.06
C GLU A 12 12.05 -2.45 -7.99
N TYR A 13 10.89 -3.03 -8.33
CA TYR A 13 9.98 -3.71 -7.40
C TYR A 13 9.52 -5.09 -7.90
N GLY A 14 10.26 -5.73 -8.81
CA GLY A 14 9.85 -7.02 -9.40
C GLY A 14 9.74 -8.20 -8.43
N GLU A 15 10.09 -8.03 -7.15
CA GLU A 15 9.87 -9.01 -6.08
C GLU A 15 8.51 -8.81 -5.36
N ASP A 16 7.85 -7.68 -5.58
CA ASP A 16 6.52 -7.35 -5.07
C ASP A 16 5.47 -7.67 -6.14
N ASP A 17 5.05 -8.94 -6.16
CA ASP A 17 4.10 -9.46 -7.17
C ASP A 17 2.77 -8.67 -7.16
N ASP A 18 2.30 -8.26 -5.99
CA ASP A 18 1.05 -7.51 -5.83
C ASP A 18 1.16 -6.11 -6.42
N LEU A 19 2.28 -5.42 -6.19
CA LEU A 19 2.50 -4.10 -6.78
C LEU A 19 2.59 -4.16 -8.30
N ILE A 20 3.31 -5.15 -8.84
CA ILE A 20 3.41 -5.33 -10.29
C ILE A 20 2.03 -5.64 -10.86
N GLN A 21 1.29 -6.58 -10.26
CA GLN A 21 -0.06 -6.92 -10.70
C GLN A 21 -0.98 -5.71 -10.69
N LEU A 22 -0.97 -4.91 -9.61
CA LEU A 22 -1.80 -3.71 -9.48
C LEU A 22 -1.61 -2.77 -10.67
N TYR A 23 -0.36 -2.51 -11.03
CA TYR A 23 -0.07 -1.62 -12.15
C TYR A 23 -0.35 -2.27 -13.50
N GLU A 24 -0.06 -3.56 -13.69
CA GLU A 24 -0.36 -4.27 -14.94
C GLU A 24 -1.86 -4.31 -15.25
N ASP A 25 -2.67 -4.64 -14.25
CA ASP A 25 -4.11 -4.85 -14.42
C ASP A 25 -4.88 -3.52 -14.36
N TRP A 26 -4.47 -2.60 -13.49
CA TRP A 26 -5.28 -1.42 -13.14
C TRP A 26 -4.62 -0.07 -13.44
N GLY A 27 -3.33 -0.03 -13.79
CA GLY A 27 -2.57 1.21 -14.00
C GLY A 27 -3.03 2.09 -15.17
N ASP A 28 -3.83 1.54 -16.08
CA ASP A 28 -4.47 2.27 -17.18
C ASP A 28 -5.93 2.66 -16.89
N THR A 29 -6.48 2.21 -15.76
CA THR A 29 -7.87 2.46 -15.39
C THR A 29 -8.03 3.76 -14.59
N PRO A 30 -9.19 4.41 -14.64
CA PRO A 30 -9.47 5.53 -13.74
C PRO A 30 -9.61 5.07 -12.28
N TYR A 31 -9.93 3.79 -12.03
CA TYR A 31 -10.24 3.24 -10.71
C TYR A 31 -9.06 3.37 -9.73
N LEU A 32 -7.85 3.08 -10.19
CA LEU A 32 -6.64 3.20 -9.38
C LEU A 32 -6.42 4.65 -8.91
N HIS A 33 -6.56 5.62 -9.82
CA HIS A 33 -6.42 7.03 -9.48
C HIS A 33 -7.56 7.55 -8.59
N GLU A 34 -8.78 7.02 -8.75
CA GLU A 34 -9.91 7.31 -7.87
C GLU A 34 -9.64 6.83 -6.43
N ILE A 35 -9.12 5.60 -6.27
CA ILE A 35 -8.71 5.05 -4.97
C ILE A 35 -7.59 5.89 -4.35
N TYR A 36 -6.55 6.26 -5.10
CA TYR A 36 -5.48 7.11 -4.59
C TYR A 36 -5.99 8.44 -4.04
N ARG A 37 -6.93 9.07 -4.74
CA ARG A 37 -7.53 10.32 -4.26
C ARG A 37 -8.25 10.11 -2.94
N ILE A 38 -9.00 9.02 -2.80
CA ILE A 38 -9.77 8.73 -1.58
C ILE A 38 -8.83 8.35 -0.43
N LEU A 39 -7.76 7.59 -0.69
CA LEU A 39 -6.72 7.31 0.28
C LEU A 39 -6.01 8.59 0.74
N ASP A 40 -5.66 9.49 -0.19
CA ASP A 40 -5.07 10.79 0.17
C ASP A 40 -6.01 11.65 1.04
N GLU A 41 -7.34 11.55 0.81
CA GLU A 41 -8.36 12.22 1.62
C GLU A 41 -8.57 11.57 3.00
N HIS A 42 -8.47 10.23 3.07
CA HIS A 42 -8.63 9.45 4.30
C HIS A 42 -7.40 9.54 5.23
N SER A 43 -6.21 9.38 4.65
CA SER A 43 -4.92 9.47 5.34
C SER A 43 -3.83 9.85 4.34
N SER A 44 -3.32 11.09 4.38
CA SER A 44 -2.27 11.54 3.45
C SER A 44 -0.95 10.77 3.53
N ASP A 45 -0.79 10.00 4.61
CA ASP A 45 0.43 9.28 4.97
C ASP A 45 0.33 7.78 4.63
N TRP A 46 -0.72 7.34 3.92
CA TRP A 46 -0.98 5.93 3.64
C TRP A 46 0.20 5.18 3.00
N VAL A 47 1.03 5.87 2.23
CA VAL A 47 2.25 5.33 1.59
C VAL A 47 3.39 5.03 2.57
N LEU A 48 3.30 5.49 3.82
CA LEU A 48 4.29 5.22 4.87
C LEU A 48 4.05 3.84 5.48
N GLU A 49 5.14 3.16 5.84
CA GLU A 49 5.13 1.85 6.49
C GLU A 49 4.36 1.84 7.83
N ARG A 50 4.20 2.96 8.55
CA ARG A 50 3.29 3.03 9.72
C ARG A 50 1.79 2.98 9.38
N GLU A 51 1.45 3.16 8.11
CA GLU A 51 0.10 3.14 7.58
C GLU A 51 -0.14 1.88 6.76
N LEU A 52 -0.01 1.94 5.42
CA LEU A 52 -0.09 0.79 4.53
C LEU A 52 1.27 0.44 3.93
N GLY A 53 2.12 1.44 3.62
CA GLY A 53 3.45 1.19 3.08
C GLY A 53 3.43 0.35 1.81
N SER A 54 4.40 -0.55 1.69
CA SER A 54 4.51 -1.56 0.63
C SER A 54 3.25 -2.43 0.48
N TRP A 55 2.47 -2.60 1.55
CA TRP A 55 1.26 -3.44 1.55
C TRP A 55 0.03 -2.74 0.96
N ALA A 56 0.17 -1.46 0.57
CA ALA A 56 -0.92 -0.77 -0.07
C ALA A 56 -1.32 -1.42 -1.41
N ALA A 57 -0.42 -2.14 -2.08
CA ALA A 57 -0.76 -2.87 -3.30
C ALA A 57 -1.82 -3.95 -3.05
N GLU A 58 -1.58 -4.84 -2.07
CA GLU A 58 -2.51 -5.87 -1.61
C GLU A 58 -3.87 -5.25 -1.24
N PHE A 59 -3.85 -4.22 -0.38
CA PHE A 59 -5.07 -3.54 0.07
C PHE A 59 -5.92 -2.99 -1.09
N ILE A 60 -5.27 -2.38 -2.08
CA ILE A 60 -5.96 -1.79 -3.24
C ILE A 60 -6.46 -2.90 -4.18
N LEU A 61 -5.65 -3.93 -4.41
CA LEU A 61 -6.02 -5.08 -5.24
C LEU A 61 -7.25 -5.78 -4.70
N ASP A 62 -7.32 -6.01 -3.39
CA ASP A 62 -8.48 -6.64 -2.73
C ASP A 62 -9.78 -5.89 -3.06
N ILE A 63 -9.76 -4.56 -3.01
CA ILE A 63 -10.93 -3.72 -3.32
C ILE A 63 -11.25 -3.77 -4.82
N LEU A 64 -10.25 -3.63 -5.68
CA LEU A 64 -10.46 -3.57 -7.14
C LEU A 64 -10.95 -4.89 -7.71
N GLN A 65 -10.36 -6.02 -7.28
CA GLN A 65 -10.71 -7.35 -7.74
C GLN A 65 -12.09 -7.79 -7.24
N GLU A 66 -12.47 -7.42 -6.01
CA GLU A 66 -13.79 -7.76 -5.47
C GLU A 66 -14.94 -7.10 -6.27
N HIS A 67 -14.69 -5.89 -6.79
CA HIS A 67 -15.72 -5.09 -7.46
C HIS A 67 -15.54 -4.98 -8.98
N GLU A 68 -14.59 -5.70 -9.59
CA GLU A 68 -14.20 -5.56 -11.01
C GLU A 68 -15.39 -5.47 -11.98
N GLU A 69 -16.33 -6.40 -11.89
CA GLU A 69 -17.49 -6.46 -12.78
C GLU A 69 -18.45 -5.25 -12.60
N GLU A 70 -18.57 -4.74 -11.37
CA GLU A 70 -19.48 -3.63 -11.05
C GLU A 70 -18.89 -2.28 -11.48
N LEU A 71 -17.56 -2.13 -11.39
CA LEU A 71 -16.86 -0.88 -11.68
C LEU A 71 -17.06 -0.41 -13.13
N GLU A 72 -17.13 -1.33 -14.09
CA GLU A 72 -17.33 -1.01 -15.51
C GLU A 72 -18.71 -0.37 -15.79
N GLU A 73 -19.74 -0.80 -15.06
CA GLU A 73 -21.10 -0.32 -15.25
C GLU A 73 -21.43 0.92 -14.38
N MET A 74 -20.64 1.16 -13.34
CA MET A 74 -20.85 2.26 -12.39
C MET A 74 -20.35 3.61 -12.91
N PRO A 75 -21.09 4.71 -12.69
CA PRO A 75 -20.56 6.06 -12.89
C PRO A 75 -19.53 6.42 -11.80
N GLU A 76 -18.62 7.34 -12.13
CA GLU A 76 -17.53 7.81 -11.24
C GLU A 76 -18.02 8.21 -9.83
N THR A 77 -19.19 8.86 -9.74
CA THR A 77 -19.74 9.27 -8.44
C THR A 77 -20.15 8.11 -7.55
N GLU A 78 -20.59 7.00 -8.15
CA GLU A 78 -20.99 5.80 -7.40
C GLU A 78 -19.75 4.97 -7.04
N ARG A 79 -18.78 4.82 -7.96
CA ARG A 79 -17.47 4.22 -7.64
C ARG A 79 -16.76 4.95 -6.51
N GLY A 80 -16.76 6.28 -6.54
CA GLY A 80 -16.15 7.08 -5.49
C GLY A 80 -16.82 6.92 -4.13
N ALA A 81 -18.12 6.62 -4.09
CA ALA A 81 -18.83 6.29 -2.85
C ALA A 81 -18.48 4.87 -2.37
N LEU A 82 -18.49 3.90 -3.28
CA LEU A 82 -18.09 2.51 -3.01
C LEU A 82 -16.67 2.44 -2.42
N PHE A 83 -15.68 3.01 -3.11
CA PHE A 83 -14.30 2.99 -2.62
C PHE A 83 -14.13 3.69 -1.28
N LYS A 84 -14.91 4.74 -1.02
CA LYS A 84 -14.89 5.41 0.27
C LYS A 84 -15.43 4.51 1.37
N ASP A 85 -16.56 3.86 1.14
CA ASP A 85 -17.15 2.93 2.10
C ASP A 85 -16.18 1.76 2.37
N GLU A 86 -15.57 1.18 1.33
CA GLU A 86 -14.60 0.08 1.47
C GLU A 86 -13.34 0.50 2.25
N ILE A 87 -12.81 1.69 1.98
CA ILE A 87 -11.65 2.21 2.71
C ILE A 87 -12.03 2.49 4.18
N GLU A 88 -13.18 3.10 4.44
CA GLU A 88 -13.65 3.37 5.81
C GLU A 88 -13.86 2.07 6.62
N GLU A 89 -14.34 1.01 5.98
CA GLU A 89 -14.58 -0.28 6.63
C GLU A 89 -13.29 -1.08 6.87
N ARG A 90 -12.35 -1.07 5.92
CA ARG A 90 -11.21 -2.00 5.92
C ARG A 90 -9.90 -1.39 6.42
N TYR A 91 -9.69 -0.09 6.23
CA TYR A 91 -8.37 0.53 6.42
C TYR A 91 -7.82 0.35 7.84
N ALA A 92 -8.65 0.57 8.87
CA ALA A 92 -8.19 0.50 10.26
C ALA A 92 -7.75 -0.91 10.67
N ASP A 93 -8.50 -1.93 10.22
CA ASP A 93 -8.19 -3.33 10.50
C ASP A 93 -6.96 -3.78 9.72
N PHE A 94 -6.88 -3.44 8.42
CA PHE A 94 -5.72 -3.74 7.59
C PHE A 94 -4.45 -3.10 8.14
N LYS A 95 -4.49 -1.80 8.44
CA LYS A 95 -3.40 -1.07 9.08
C LYS A 95 -2.94 -1.74 10.38
N SER A 96 -3.87 -2.16 11.23
CA SER A 96 -3.52 -2.76 12.52
C SER A 96 -2.80 -4.10 12.36
N CYS A 97 -3.25 -4.93 11.42
CA CYS A 97 -2.59 -6.19 11.08
C CYS A 97 -1.20 -5.95 10.48
N HIS A 98 -1.09 -5.02 9.53
CA HIS A 98 0.18 -4.66 8.92
C HIS A 98 1.16 -4.06 9.94
N GLN A 99 0.71 -3.16 10.81
CA GLN A 99 1.57 -2.60 11.87
C GLN A 99 2.10 -3.67 12.82
N PHE A 100 1.29 -4.69 13.12
CA PHE A 100 1.77 -5.82 13.91
C PHE A 100 2.87 -6.59 13.18
N ALA A 101 2.69 -6.88 11.89
CA ALA A 101 3.70 -7.58 11.09
C ALA A 101 5.00 -6.77 10.98
N ARG A 102 4.90 -5.47 10.66
CA ARG A 102 6.04 -4.55 10.57
C ARG A 102 6.84 -4.49 11.87
N VAL A 103 6.17 -4.25 13.00
CA VAL A 103 6.86 -4.18 14.31
C VAL A 103 7.49 -5.52 14.67
N ASN A 104 6.86 -6.64 14.31
CA ASN A 104 7.43 -7.98 14.54
C ASN A 104 8.70 -8.19 13.72
N ASN A 105 8.68 -7.85 12.42
CA ASN A 105 9.85 -7.96 11.55
C ASN A 105 11.02 -7.10 12.07
N LEU A 106 10.76 -5.83 12.39
CA LEU A 106 11.77 -4.93 12.97
C LEU A 106 12.29 -5.43 14.32
N SER A 107 11.45 -6.09 15.11
CA SER A 107 11.89 -6.71 16.37
C SER A 107 12.83 -7.88 16.14
N MET A 108 12.58 -8.70 15.11
CA MET A 108 13.48 -9.81 14.75
C MET A 108 14.80 -9.26 14.20
N GLU A 109 14.75 -8.25 13.34
CA GLU A 109 15.95 -7.59 12.80
C GLU A 109 16.81 -6.97 13.90
N TYR A 110 16.20 -6.25 14.86
CA TYR A 110 16.90 -5.72 16.02
C TYR A 110 17.58 -6.80 16.87
N GLU A 111 16.97 -7.99 17.00
CA GLU A 111 17.58 -9.12 17.73
C GLU A 111 18.76 -9.75 16.98
N GLU A 112 18.76 -9.68 15.64
CA GLU A 112 19.79 -10.26 14.77
C GLU A 112 20.93 -9.27 14.43
N ASP A 113 20.67 -7.96 14.49
CA ASP A 113 21.63 -6.91 14.19
C ASP A 113 22.56 -6.62 15.38
N GLU A 114 23.70 -7.31 15.42
CA GLU A 114 24.72 -7.11 16.46
C GLU A 114 25.42 -5.73 16.41
N ASP A 115 25.26 -4.97 15.32
CA ASP A 115 25.95 -3.69 15.05
C ASP A 115 25.02 -2.46 15.04
N THR A 116 23.73 -2.66 15.34
CA THR A 116 22.65 -1.66 15.27
C THR A 116 22.93 -0.31 15.96
N GLY A 117 23.79 -0.27 16.98
CA GLY A 117 24.09 0.95 17.75
C GLY A 117 22.93 1.47 18.60
N CYS A 118 21.70 1.02 18.37
CA CYS A 118 20.50 1.32 19.13
C CYS A 118 20.53 0.61 20.49
N GLU A 119 20.12 1.32 21.56
CA GLU A 119 20.02 0.75 22.90
C GLU A 119 18.67 0.07 23.16
N THR A 120 17.65 0.40 22.36
CA THR A 120 16.29 -0.09 22.52
C THR A 120 15.63 -0.37 21.17
N LEU A 121 14.65 -1.28 21.16
CA LEU A 121 13.81 -1.54 19.99
C LEU A 121 13.06 -0.29 19.52
N ASP A 122 12.61 0.58 20.44
CA ASP A 122 11.92 1.82 20.07
C ASP A 122 12.83 2.78 19.29
N GLU A 123 14.12 2.84 19.63
CA GLU A 123 15.14 3.60 18.88
C GLU A 123 15.38 2.97 17.51
N TYR A 124 15.50 1.64 17.45
CA TYR A 124 15.67 0.91 16.18
C TYR A 124 14.50 1.12 15.22
N ILE A 125 13.27 1.03 15.71
CA ILE A 125 12.06 1.26 14.91
C ILE A 125 11.98 2.72 14.43
N ALA A 126 12.43 3.67 15.24
CA ALA A 126 12.45 5.08 14.85
C ALA A 126 13.50 5.37 13.76
N GLU A 127 14.64 4.68 13.79
CA GLU A 127 15.72 4.87 12.81
C GLU A 127 15.49 4.10 11.51
N ASN A 128 14.98 2.87 11.58
CA ASN A 128 14.93 1.94 10.44
C ASN A 128 13.52 1.57 10.00
N GLY A 129 12.49 1.91 10.78
CA GLY A 129 11.15 1.37 10.55
C GLY A 129 10.31 2.13 9.53
N GLU A 130 10.55 3.43 9.31
CA GLU A 130 9.63 4.28 8.54
C GLU A 130 10.18 4.63 7.17
N GLU A 131 9.64 4.01 6.13
CA GLU A 131 9.93 4.30 4.73
C GLU A 131 8.67 4.62 3.94
N ILE A 132 8.83 5.18 2.73
CA ILE A 132 7.75 5.26 1.75
C ILE A 132 7.76 3.95 0.98
N GLY A 133 6.87 3.03 1.35
CA GLY A 133 6.84 1.68 0.80
C GLY A 133 6.05 1.55 -0.50
N PHE A 134 5.13 2.49 -0.79
CA PHE A 134 4.32 2.43 -2.01
C PHE A 134 4.74 3.48 -3.05
N PRO A 135 5.13 3.07 -4.26
CA PRO A 135 5.39 4.02 -5.33
C PRO A 135 4.10 4.41 -6.04
N LYS A 136 3.79 5.71 -6.09
CA LYS A 136 2.59 6.26 -6.75
C LYS A 136 2.95 6.85 -8.12
N TYR A 137 2.41 6.26 -9.20
CA TYR A 137 2.70 6.66 -10.59
C TYR A 137 1.47 7.12 -11.39
#